data_AF-A0A7X7V9W7-F1
#
_entry.id   AF-A0A7X7V9W7-F1
#
_cell.length_a   1.000
_cell.length_b   1.000
_cell.length_c   1.000
_cell.angle_alpha   90.00
_cell.angle_beta   90.00
_cell.angle_gamma   90.00
#
_symmetry.space_group_name_H-M   'P 1'
#
loop_
_entity.id
_entity.type
_entity.pdbx_description
1 polymer ?
#
loop_
_entity_poly.entity_id
_entity_poly.type
_entity_poly.pdbx_seq_one_letter_code
_entity_poly.pdbx_strand_id
1 'polypeptide(L)'
;MSRRSERKKYTAQFRADAIELVISSGRSIVDCSRDLGINEGTRGNWVRTWRAEHPDRAGEERGPVEWAAYQALQAQNAELKRQNEFFGKVSAFFAAKHR
;
A
#
# COMPACT_ATOMS: atom_id res chain seq x y z
N MET A 1 28.26 -3.50 29.21
CA MET A 1 26.94 -3.23 29.85
C MET A 1 25.92 -2.94 28.75
N SER A 2 24.97 -3.84 28.52
CA SER A 2 23.94 -3.63 27.48
C SER A 2 22.88 -2.64 28.01
N ARG A 3 22.73 -1.48 27.35
CA ARG A 3 21.65 -0.53 27.64
C ARG A 3 20.33 -1.23 27.32
N ARG A 4 19.62 -1.66 28.35
CA ARG A 4 18.26 -2.19 28.24
C ARG A 4 17.39 -1.04 27.74
N SER A 5 17.09 -1.02 26.44
CA SER A 5 16.14 -0.08 25.86
C SER A 5 14.80 -0.25 26.58
N GLU A 6 14.29 0.83 27.16
CA GLU A 6 12.93 0.84 27.68
C GLU A 6 11.96 0.48 26.55
N ARG A 7 11.15 -0.56 26.76
CA ARG A 7 10.13 -0.95 25.81
C ARG A 7 9.04 0.13 25.79
N LYS A 8 9.01 0.91 24.72
CA LYS A 8 7.88 1.82 24.43
C LYS A 8 6.58 1.02 24.44
N LYS A 9 5.62 1.46 25.27
CA LYS A 9 4.29 0.88 25.32
C LYS A 9 3.39 1.61 24.32
N TYR A 10 2.79 0.83 23.41
CA TYR A 10 1.81 1.33 22.46
C TYR A 10 0.41 0.88 22.88
N THR A 11 -0.57 1.77 22.74
CA THR A 11 -1.99 1.49 22.99
C THR A 11 -2.52 0.45 22.00
N ALA A 12 -3.59 -0.26 22.37
CA ALA A 12 -4.22 -1.25 21.49
C ALA A 12 -4.72 -0.61 20.19
N GLN A 13 -5.34 0.57 20.28
CA GLN A 13 -5.81 1.33 19.12
C GLN A 13 -4.68 1.66 18.15
N PHE A 14 -3.55 2.18 18.65
CA PHE A 14 -2.42 2.53 17.81
C PHE A 14 -1.85 1.30 17.07
N ARG A 15 -1.85 0.13 17.71
CA ARG A 15 -1.43 -1.12 17.06
C ARG A 15 -2.38 -1.49 15.94
N ALA A 16 -3.69 -1.43 16.18
CA ALA A 16 -4.71 -1.73 15.18
C ALA A 16 -4.58 -0.81 13.96
N ASP A 17 -4.49 0.50 14.19
CA ASP A 17 -4.35 1.50 13.11
C ASP A 17 -3.06 1.28 12.31
N ALA A 18 -1.94 0.97 13.00
CA ALA A 18 -0.66 0.72 12.35
C ALA A 18 -0.66 -0.57 11.49
N ILE A 19 -1.43 -1.59 11.89
CA ILE A 19 -1.63 -2.83 11.15
C ILE A 19 -2.55 -2.58 9.94
N GLU A 20 -3.68 -1.92 10.17
CA GLU A 20 -4.66 -1.57 9.13
C GLU A 20 -4.01 -0.74 8.02
N LEU A 21 -3.13 0.20 8.39
CA LEU A 21 -2.37 0.99 7.43
C LEU A 21 -1.53 0.12 6.48
N VAL A 22 -0.93 -0.97 6.97
CA VAL A 22 -0.11 -1.86 6.14
C VAL A 22 -0.99 -2.71 5.22
N ILE A 23 -2.11 -3.22 5.73
CA ILE A 23 -2.99 -4.12 4.99
C ILE A 23 -3.75 -3.37 3.90
N SER A 24 -4.37 -2.23 4.25
CA SER A 24 -5.19 -1.44 3.33
C SER A 24 -4.37 -0.74 2.24
N SER A 25 -3.19 -0.22 2.57
CA SER A 25 -2.40 0.57 1.62
C SER A 25 -1.52 -0.27 0.69
N GLY A 26 -1.28 -1.55 1.01
CA GLY A 26 -0.38 -2.42 0.25
C GLY A 26 1.08 -1.95 0.23
N ARG A 27 1.44 -0.95 1.05
CA ARG A 27 2.79 -0.40 1.20
C ARG A 27 3.65 -1.29 2.11
N SER A 28 4.98 -1.15 2.02
CA SER A 28 5.90 -1.99 2.78
C SER A 28 5.82 -1.73 4.29
N ILE A 29 6.18 -2.74 5.09
CA ILE A 29 6.32 -2.60 6.54
C ILE A 29 7.44 -1.61 6.89
N VAL A 30 8.37 -1.35 5.99
CA VAL A 30 9.43 -0.36 6.20
C VAL A 30 8.86 1.05 6.08
N ASP A 31 8.17 1.34 4.99
CA ASP A 31 7.70 2.70 4.67
C ASP A 31 6.69 3.17 5.70
N CYS A 32 5.65 2.37 5.98
CA CYS A 32 4.65 2.81 6.94
C CYS A 32 5.22 2.85 8.39
N SER A 33 6.42 2.30 8.66
CA SER A 33 7.06 2.32 9.99
C SER A 33 7.87 3.59 10.16
N ARG A 34 8.51 4.05 9.07
CA ARG A 34 9.15 5.37 8.98
C ARG A 34 8.14 6.48 9.22
N ASP A 35 6.98 6.40 8.55
CA ASP A 35 5.90 7.39 8.69
C ASP A 35 5.39 7.49 10.15
N LEU A 36 5.27 6.35 10.84
CA LEU A 36 4.76 6.28 12.20
C LEU A 36 5.86 6.44 13.28
N GLY A 37 7.14 6.55 12.87
CA GLY A 37 8.27 6.63 13.80
C GLY A 37 8.43 5.41 14.71
N ILE A 38 8.00 4.22 14.24
CA ILE A 38 8.06 2.98 15.02
C ILE A 38 9.05 1.99 14.42
N ASN A 39 9.63 1.15 15.29
CA ASN A 39 10.58 0.14 14.85
C ASN A 39 9.91 -0.88 13.93
N GLU A 40 10.56 -1.16 12.80
CA GLU A 40 10.11 -2.09 11.76
C GLU A 40 9.84 -3.50 12.30
N GLY A 41 10.72 -4.01 13.18
CA GLY A 41 10.56 -5.34 13.78
C GLY A 41 9.36 -5.43 14.72
N THR A 42 9.09 -4.36 15.48
CA THR A 42 7.91 -4.30 16.36
C THR A 42 6.62 -4.37 15.56
N ARG A 43 6.53 -3.59 14.47
CA ARG A 43 5.34 -3.61 13.63
C ARG A 43 5.22 -4.89 12.81
N GLY A 44 6.33 -5.41 12.31
CA GLY A 44 6.38 -6.68 11.60
C GLY A 44 5.81 -7.82 12.44
N ASN A 45 6.13 -7.85 13.73
CA ASN A 45 5.54 -8.82 14.66
C ASN A 45 4.02 -8.66 14.79
N TRP A 46 3.51 -7.44 14.91
CA TRP A 46 2.06 -7.22 15.00
C TRP A 46 1.32 -7.63 13.73
N VAL A 47 1.84 -7.28 12.56
CA VAL A 47 1.27 -7.67 11.27
C VAL A 47 1.31 -9.19 11.10
N ARG A 48 2.39 -9.85 11.53
CA ARG A 48 2.51 -11.31 11.48
C ARG A 48 1.46 -11.99 12.38
N THR A 49 1.31 -11.54 13.62
CA THR A 49 0.29 -12.05 14.54
C THR A 49 -1.10 -11.85 13.97
N TRP A 50 -1.40 -10.64 13.48
CA TRP A 50 -2.69 -10.33 12.89
C TRP A 50 -3.01 -11.21 11.67
N ARG A 51 -2.04 -11.47 10.78
CA ARG A 51 -2.21 -12.36 9.62
C ARG A 51 -2.44 -13.82 10.02
N ALA A 52 -1.85 -14.27 11.11
CA ALA A 52 -2.09 -15.62 11.63
C ALA A 52 -3.50 -15.77 12.23
N GLU A 53 -4.03 -14.70 12.82
CA GLU A 53 -5.38 -14.66 13.38
C GLU A 53 -6.47 -14.44 12.30
N HIS A 54 -6.11 -13.85 11.17
CA HIS A 54 -7.03 -13.53 10.05
C HIS A 54 -6.52 -14.14 8.74
N PRO A 55 -6.51 -15.48 8.60
CA PRO A 55 -5.96 -16.15 7.41
C PRO A 55 -6.71 -15.77 6.12
N ASP A 56 -8.00 -15.42 6.23
CA ASP A 56 -8.89 -14.96 5.16
C ASP A 56 -8.62 -13.51 4.71
N ARG A 57 -8.00 -12.68 5.56
CA ARG A 57 -7.64 -11.29 5.26
C ARG A 57 -6.15 -11.02 5.17
N ALA A 58 -5.33 -12.00 5.52
CA ALA A 58 -3.92 -12.06 5.15
C ALA A 58 -3.88 -12.24 3.63
N GLY A 59 -4.11 -11.14 2.90
CA GLY A 59 -4.32 -11.15 1.46
C GLY A 59 -3.35 -12.07 0.75
N GLU A 60 -3.87 -12.76 -0.27
CA GLU A 60 -3.16 -13.78 -1.06
C GLU A 60 -1.68 -13.44 -1.16
N GLU A 61 -0.86 -14.36 -0.66
CA GLU A 61 0.58 -14.28 -0.84
C GLU A 61 0.82 -14.11 -2.34
N ARG A 62 1.29 -12.92 -2.75
CA ARG A 62 1.38 -12.55 -4.17
C ARG A 62 2.35 -13.52 -4.83
N GLY A 63 1.79 -14.54 -5.47
CA GLY A 63 2.54 -15.53 -6.22
C GLY A 63 3.23 -14.90 -7.42
N PRO A 64 4.09 -15.66 -8.11
CA PRO A 64 4.68 -15.23 -9.36
C PRO A 64 3.59 -14.73 -10.32
N VAL A 65 3.76 -13.51 -10.83
CA VAL A 65 2.85 -12.95 -11.84
C VAL A 65 3.22 -13.54 -13.20
N GLU A 66 2.26 -14.16 -13.87
CA GLU A 66 2.45 -14.65 -15.24
C GLU A 66 2.84 -13.51 -16.20
N TRP A 67 3.92 -13.70 -16.97
CA TRP A 67 4.45 -12.66 -17.87
C TRP A 67 3.41 -12.19 -18.90
N ALA A 68 2.58 -13.12 -19.41
CA ALA A 68 1.51 -12.80 -20.33
C ALA A 68 0.46 -11.87 -19.72
N ALA A 69 0.10 -12.10 -18.44
CA ALA A 69 -0.84 -11.27 -17.71
C ALA A 69 -0.25 -9.87 -17.46
N TYR A 70 1.05 -9.79 -17.13
CA TYR A 70 1.75 -8.52 -16.98
C TYR A 70 1.75 -7.69 -18.28
N GLN A 71 2.05 -8.33 -19.42
CA GLN A 71 2.02 -7.66 -20.72
C GLN A 71 0.63 -7.17 -21.10
N ALA A 72 -0.40 -7.99 -20.89
CA ALA A 72 -1.79 -7.59 -21.13
C ALA A 72 -2.20 -6.39 -20.26
N LEU A 73 -1.79 -6.38 -18.98
CA LEU A 73 -2.07 -5.27 -18.07
C LEU A 73 -1.32 -3.99 -18.48
N GLN A 74 -0.09 -4.10 -18.98
CA GLN A 74 0.66 -2.96 -19.50
C GLN A 74 0.00 -2.37 -20.76
N ALA A 75 -0.48 -3.21 -21.67
CA ALA A 75 -1.23 -2.77 -22.85
C ALA A 75 -2.52 -2.02 -22.47
N GLN A 76 -3.28 -2.55 -21.50
CA GLN A 76 -4.48 -1.88 -20.99
C GLN A 76 -4.15 -0.52 -20.34
N ASN A 77 -3.09 -0.46 -19.53
CA ASN A 77 -2.65 0.80 -18.92
C ASN A 77 -2.22 1.84 -19.95
N ALA A 78 -1.54 1.43 -21.02
CA ALA A 78 -1.17 2.32 -22.12
C ALA A 78 -2.42 2.89 -22.81
N GLU A 79 -3.41 2.05 -23.09
CA GLU A 79 -4.65 2.50 -23.72
C GLU A 79 -5.46 3.44 -22.80
N LEU A 80 -5.59 3.11 -21.51
CA LEU A 80 -6.26 3.99 -20.54
C LEU A 80 -5.58 5.36 -20.42
N LYS A 81 -4.24 5.40 -20.45
CA LYS A 81 -3.50 6.67 -20.47
C LYS A 81 -3.81 7.48 -21.72
N ARG A 82 -3.82 6.84 -22.90
CA ARG A 82 -4.17 7.49 -24.17
C ARG A 82 -5.58 8.07 -24.13
N GLN A 83 -6.55 7.32 -23.59
CA GLN A 83 -7.93 7.79 -23.44
C GLN A 83 -8.01 8.98 -22.48
N ASN A 84 -7.35 8.92 -21.33
CA ASN A 84 -7.29 10.04 -20.39
C ASN A 84 -6.66 11.29 -21.01
N GLU A 85 -5.56 11.15 -21.77
CA GLU A 85 -4.95 12.27 -22.49
C GLU A 85 -5.89 12.85 -23.54
N PHE A 86 -6.60 12.00 -24.28
CA PHE A 86 -7.59 12.43 -25.26
C PHE A 86 -8.72 13.21 -24.58
N PHE A 87 -9.33 12.67 -23.53
CA PHE A 87 -10.37 13.36 -22.78
C PHE A 87 -9.86 14.67 -22.18
N GLY A 88 -8.64 14.69 -21.64
CA GLY A 88 -8.02 15.93 -21.16
C GLY A 88 -7.89 17.00 -22.25
N LYS A 89 -7.43 16.61 -23.45
CA LYS A 89 -7.34 17.52 -24.61
C LYS A 89 -8.72 18.01 -25.07
N VAL A 90 -9.71 17.13 -25.09
CA VAL A 90 -11.10 17.46 -25.44
C VAL A 90 -11.70 18.44 -24.42
N SER A 91 -11.57 18.16 -23.12
CA SER A 91 -12.00 19.07 -22.06
C SER A 91 -11.32 20.43 -22.13
N ALA A 92 -10.01 20.47 -22.41
CA ALA A 92 -9.28 21.72 -22.58
C ALA A 92 -9.76 22.52 -23.81
N PHE A 93 -10.02 21.83 -24.94
CA PHE A 93 -10.58 22.45 -26.15
C PHE A 93 -11.96 23.07 -25.87
N PHE A 94 -12.85 22.33 -25.19
CA PHE A 94 -14.16 22.86 -24.82
C PHE A 94 -14.05 24.04 -23.85
N ALA A 95 -13.19 23.96 -22.82
CA ALA A 95 -12.97 25.06 -21.89
C ALA A 95 -12.45 26.33 -22.58
N ALA A 96 -11.60 26.20 -23.60
CA ALA A 96 -11.10 27.33 -24.38
C ALA A 96 -12.17 27.95 -25.30
N LYS A 97 -13.14 27.17 -25.77
CA LYS A 97 -14.22 27.63 -26.67
C LYS A 97 -15.39 28.31 -25.93
N HIS A 98 -15.54 28.06 -24.63
CA HIS A 98 -16.56 28.69 -23.79
C HIS A 98 -16.08 29.98 -23.10
N ARG A 99 -15.03 30.62 -23.63
CA ARG A 99 -14.49 31.90 -23.17
C ARG A 99 -14.81 33.02 -24.15
#